data_AF-A0A925X1P8-F1
#
_entry.id   AF-A0A925X1P8-F1
#
_cell.length_a   1.000
_cell.length_b   1.000
_cell.length_c   1.000
_cell.angle_alpha   90.00
_cell.angle_beta   90.00
_cell.angle_gamma   90.00
#
_symmetry.space_group_name_H-M   'P 1'
#
loop_
_entity.id
_entity.type
_entity.pdbx_description
1 polymer ?
#
loop_
_entity_poly.entity_id
_entity_poly.type
_entity_poly.pdbx_seq_one_letter_code
_entity_poly.pdbx_strand_id
1 'polypeptide(L)'
;MAGLREILNGPAGKGIAVGVVAIGLAVGFFSLRRNLGATEAAYLSTDRVFIDTENGKTFTHTLKVGDMIPIKSPYSGKDTGVEAERCFWTKDGKPKNDPTYVLLNSRKGGSEPTFCPDCGRLVVPLNPNAVVGAPPPPTQPEYDKAPKRKRQGQDD
;
A
#
# COMPACT_ATOMS: atom_id res chain seq x y z
N MET A 1 -5.91 24.31 -53.95
CA MET A 1 -6.68 23.38 -53.09
C MET A 1 -7.37 22.24 -53.86
N ALA A 2 -7.41 22.21 -55.20
CA ALA A 2 -8.05 21.14 -55.97
C ALA A 2 -7.23 19.83 -56.07
N GLY A 3 -5.89 19.90 -56.17
CA GLY A 3 -5.04 18.72 -56.39
C GLY A 3 -4.97 17.71 -55.23
N LEU A 4 -5.17 18.14 -53.98
CA LEU A 4 -5.15 17.23 -52.82
C LEU A 4 -6.37 16.30 -52.77
N ARG A 5 -7.53 16.78 -53.23
CA ARG A 5 -8.77 15.98 -53.29
C ARG A 5 -8.71 14.92 -54.39
N GLU A 6 -8.04 15.24 -55.49
CA GLU A 6 -7.90 14.33 -56.64
C GLU A 6 -6.95 13.16 -56.31
N ILE A 7 -5.85 13.44 -55.61
CA ILE A 7 -4.91 12.42 -55.12
C ILE A 7 -5.55 11.53 -54.05
N LEU A 8 -6.34 12.08 -53.13
CA LEU A 8 -7.04 11.32 -52.08
C LEU A 8 -8.18 10.43 -52.61
N ASN A 9 -8.80 10.79 -53.73
CA ASN A 9 -9.89 10.02 -54.34
C ASN A 9 -9.42 8.85 -55.21
N GLY A 10 -8.13 8.81 -55.57
CA GLY A 10 -7.52 7.68 -56.27
C GLY A 10 -7.38 6.43 -55.38
N PRO A 11 -7.25 5.21 -55.97
CA PRO A 11 -7.07 3.97 -55.20
C PRO A 11 -5.88 4.02 -54.24
N ALA A 12 -4.78 4.66 -54.66
CA ALA A 12 -3.59 4.88 -53.84
C ALA A 12 -3.85 5.85 -52.67
N GLY A 13 -4.61 6.93 -52.90
CA GLY A 13 -4.96 7.91 -51.88
C GLY A 13 -5.86 7.33 -50.78
N LYS A 14 -6.83 6.49 -51.16
CA LYS A 14 -7.66 5.76 -50.21
C LYS A 14 -6.84 4.80 -49.35
N GLY A 15 -5.86 4.11 -49.94
CA GLY A 15 -4.93 3.23 -49.20
C GLY A 15 -4.12 3.99 -48.14
N ILE A 16 -3.56 5.14 -48.51
CA ILE A 16 -2.81 6.00 -47.58
C ILE A 16 -3.71 6.53 -46.47
N ALA A 17 -4.92 7.00 -46.80
CA ALA A 17 -5.86 7.52 -45.81
C ALA A 17 -6.25 6.45 -44.77
N VAL A 18 -6.54 5.22 -45.22
CA VAL A 18 -6.82 4.09 -44.31
C VAL A 18 -5.62 3.76 -43.44
N GLY A 19 -4.41 3.76 -44.01
CA GLY A 19 -3.17 3.51 -43.27
C GLY A 19 -2.94 4.54 -42.15
N VAL A 20 -3.11 5.83 -42.45
CA VAL A 20 -2.95 6.91 -41.47
C VAL A 20 -3.99 6.82 -40.36
N VAL A 21 -5.25 6.53 -40.69
CA VAL A 21 -6.31 6.34 -39.68
C VAL A 21 -6.01 5.12 -38.80
N ALA A 22 -5.58 4.00 -39.39
CA ALA A 22 -5.22 2.80 -38.64
C ALA A 22 -4.05 3.05 -37.67
N ILE A 23 -3.01 3.77 -38.12
CA ILE A 23 -1.89 4.17 -37.25
C ILE A 23 -2.39 5.11 -36.14
N GLY A 24 -3.21 6.11 -36.48
CA GLY A 24 -3.80 7.03 -35.51
C GLY A 24 -4.60 6.31 -34.43
N LEU A 25 -5.42 5.32 -34.82
CA LEU A 25 -6.18 4.48 -33.88
C LEU A 25 -5.27 3.60 -33.04
N ALA A 26 -4.21 3.01 -33.62
CA ALA A 26 -3.26 2.19 -32.87
C ALA A 26 -2.50 3.02 -31.83
N VAL A 27 -2.04 4.22 -32.21
CA VAL A 27 -1.38 5.16 -31.29
C VAL A 27 -2.36 5.63 -30.21
N GLY A 28 -3.58 6.01 -30.59
CA GLY A 28 -4.62 6.41 -29.64
C GLY A 28 -4.95 5.31 -28.64
N PHE A 29 -5.15 4.07 -29.10
CA PHE A 29 -5.40 2.91 -28.25
C PHE A 29 -4.22 2.61 -27.32
N PHE A 30 -2.98 2.64 -27.83
CA PHE A 30 -1.79 2.42 -27.01
C PHE A 30 -1.63 3.50 -25.93
N SER A 31 -1.87 4.76 -26.29
CA SER A 31 -1.81 5.89 -25.36
C SER A 31 -2.89 5.80 -24.28
N LEU A 32 -4.13 5.45 -24.66
CA LEU A 32 -5.21 5.20 -23.70
C LEU A 32 -4.87 4.03 -22.76
N ARG A 33 -4.36 2.92 -23.28
CA ARG A 33 -3.97 1.76 -22.46
C ARG A 33 -2.85 2.10 -21.47
N ARG A 34 -1.88 2.93 -21.87
CA ARG A 34 -0.79 3.39 -21.01
C ARG A 34 -1.25 4.37 -19.93
N ASN A 35 -2.21 5.26 -20.24
CA ASN A 35 -2.67 6.30 -19.31
C ASN A 35 -3.83 5.84 -18.42
N LEU A 36 -4.68 4.91 -18.88
CA LEU A 36 -5.82 4.38 -18.13
C LEU A 36 -5.52 3.07 -17.40
N GLY A 37 -4.38 2.43 -17.68
CA GLY A 37 -3.91 1.29 -16.90
C GLY A 37 -3.46 1.73 -15.52
N ALA A 38 -3.86 0.98 -14.47
CA ALA A 38 -3.29 1.18 -13.13
C ALA A 38 -1.77 1.11 -13.24
N THR A 39 -1.10 2.21 -12.90
CA THR A 39 0.37 2.25 -12.91
C THR A 39 0.89 1.22 -11.91
N GLU A 40 2.07 0.66 -12.15
CA GLU A 40 2.73 -0.26 -11.20
C GLU A 40 2.83 0.37 -9.79
N ALA A 41 3.01 1.69 -9.73
CA ALA A 41 2.97 2.46 -8.49
C ALA A 41 1.60 2.41 -7.79
N ALA A 42 0.49 2.43 -8.54
CA ALA A 42 -0.85 2.28 -7.98
C ALA A 42 -1.03 0.88 -7.38
N TYR A 43 -0.58 -0.16 -8.10
CA TYR A 43 -0.61 -1.54 -7.62
C TYR A 43 0.20 -1.72 -6.31
N LEU A 44 1.42 -1.19 -6.28
CA LEU A 44 2.28 -1.20 -5.07
C LEU A 44 1.68 -0.42 -3.89
N SER A 45 0.81 0.55 -4.16
CA SER A 45 0.14 1.35 -3.12
C SER A 45 -1.14 0.68 -2.60
N THR A 46 -1.74 -0.22 -3.39
CA THR A 46 -2.98 -0.94 -3.04
C THR A 46 -2.73 -2.28 -2.37
N ASP A 47 -1.58 -2.91 -2.63
CA ASP A 47 -1.20 -4.16 -1.97
C ASP A 47 -0.76 -3.90 -0.53
N ARG A 48 -1.60 -4.32 0.42
CA ARG A 48 -1.35 -4.17 1.85
C ARG A 48 -1.45 -5.51 2.56
N VAL A 49 -0.73 -5.60 3.68
CA VAL A 49 -0.83 -6.75 4.58
C VAL A 49 -1.84 -6.43 5.67
N PHE A 50 -2.84 -7.28 5.75
CA PHE A 50 -3.87 -7.26 6.78
C PHE A 50 -3.60 -8.35 7.80
N ILE A 51 -4.17 -8.19 8.98
CA ILE A 51 -4.16 -9.16 10.05
C ILE A 51 -5.60 -9.38 10.52
N ASP A 52 -5.97 -10.65 10.64
CA ASP A 52 -7.29 -11.04 11.14
C ASP A 52 -7.33 -10.83 12.66
N THR A 53 -8.26 -10.00 13.14
CA THR A 53 -8.36 -9.68 14.56
C THR A 53 -8.74 -10.87 15.44
N GLU A 54 -9.36 -11.92 14.89
CA GLU A 54 -9.79 -13.08 15.67
C GLU A 54 -8.66 -14.08 15.92
N ASN A 55 -7.81 -14.32 14.91
CA ASN A 55 -6.77 -15.38 14.98
C ASN A 55 -5.33 -14.85 14.84
N GLY A 56 -5.15 -13.56 14.55
CA GLY A 56 -3.83 -12.92 14.42
C GLY A 56 -3.03 -13.35 13.20
N LYS A 57 -3.62 -14.08 12.23
CA LYS A 57 -2.94 -14.48 11.00
C LYS A 57 -2.93 -13.33 10.01
N THR A 58 -1.81 -13.15 9.35
CA THR A 58 -1.60 -12.11 8.34
C THR A 58 -1.96 -12.62 6.96
N PHE A 59 -2.48 -11.74 6.11
CA PHE A 59 -2.76 -12.04 4.70
C PHE A 59 -2.60 -10.78 3.85
N THR A 60 -2.27 -10.95 2.58
CA THR A 60 -2.16 -9.83 1.63
C THR A 60 -3.50 -9.61 0.94
N HIS A 61 -3.92 -8.35 0.81
CA HIS A 61 -5.10 -7.97 0.04
C HIS A 61 -4.82 -6.71 -0.79
N THR A 62 -5.19 -6.75 -2.06
CA THR A 62 -5.17 -5.59 -2.95
C THR A 62 -6.46 -4.81 -2.76
N LEU A 63 -6.37 -3.63 -2.16
CA LEU A 63 -7.53 -2.76 -1.94
C LEU A 63 -8.18 -2.37 -3.27
N LYS A 64 -9.49 -2.59 -3.36
CA LYS A 64 -10.34 -2.16 -4.48
C LYS A 64 -11.18 -0.96 -4.06
N VAL A 65 -11.55 -0.15 -5.05
CA VAL A 65 -12.48 0.96 -4.82
C VAL A 65 -13.81 0.41 -4.30
N GLY A 66 -14.24 0.89 -3.13
CA GLY A 66 -15.44 0.43 -2.45
C GLY A 66 -15.21 -0.61 -1.35
N ASP A 67 -13.97 -1.13 -1.19
CA ASP A 67 -13.64 -1.96 -0.03
C ASP A 67 -13.85 -1.16 1.27
N MET A 68 -14.53 -1.77 2.24
CA MET A 68 -14.68 -1.22 3.59
C MET A 68 -13.71 -1.94 4.53
N ILE A 69 -13.12 -1.19 5.46
CA ILE A 69 -12.31 -1.75 6.54
C ILE A 69 -13.20 -1.86 7.79
N PRO A 70 -13.28 -3.02 8.46
CA PRO A 70 -12.48 -4.24 8.23
C PRO A 70 -12.85 -5.01 6.95
N ILE A 71 -11.86 -5.60 6.30
CA ILE A 71 -12.06 -6.45 5.11
C ILE A 71 -12.34 -7.90 5.51
N LYS A 72 -12.94 -8.66 4.59
CA LYS A 72 -13.18 -10.09 4.79
C LYS A 72 -11.88 -10.88 4.92
N SER A 73 -11.66 -11.52 6.06
CA SER A 73 -10.50 -12.38 6.28
C SER A 73 -10.67 -13.73 5.58
N PRO A 74 -9.62 -14.26 4.91
CA PRO A 74 -9.65 -15.60 4.35
C PRO A 74 -9.60 -16.70 5.43
N TYR A 75 -9.25 -16.37 6.67
CA TYR A 75 -9.11 -17.33 7.76
C TYR A 75 -10.37 -17.49 8.61
N SER A 76 -11.01 -16.38 9.00
CA SER A 76 -12.27 -16.39 9.77
C SER A 76 -13.50 -16.42 8.86
N GLY A 77 -13.38 -15.97 7.61
CA GLY A 77 -14.52 -15.76 6.70
C GLY A 77 -15.41 -14.57 7.06
N LYS A 78 -15.02 -13.75 8.05
CA LYS A 78 -15.75 -12.57 8.53
C LYS A 78 -15.01 -11.28 8.19
N ASP A 79 -15.68 -10.15 8.32
CA ASP A 79 -15.09 -8.81 8.17
C ASP A 79 -14.26 -8.45 9.41
N THR A 80 -13.09 -9.12 9.54
CA THR A 80 -12.17 -9.00 10.68
C THR A 80 -10.74 -8.67 10.26
N GLY A 81 -10.49 -8.45 8.97
CA GLY A 81 -9.20 -8.06 8.45
C GLY A 81 -8.94 -6.56 8.64
N VAL A 82 -7.93 -6.20 9.41
CA VAL A 82 -7.49 -4.81 9.58
C VAL A 82 -6.05 -4.65 9.14
N GLU A 83 -5.66 -3.45 8.72
CA GLU A 83 -4.29 -3.19 8.26
C GLU A 83 -3.30 -3.44 9.40
N ALA A 84 -2.25 -4.22 9.11
CA ALA A 84 -1.19 -4.52 10.06
C ALA A 84 -0.09 -3.46 9.99
N GLU A 85 0.39 -3.02 11.15
CA GLU A 85 1.57 -2.16 11.22
C GLU A 85 2.85 -2.96 11.05
N ARG A 86 3.89 -2.31 10.52
CA ARG A 86 5.17 -2.97 10.21
C ARG A 86 6.24 -2.60 11.23
N CYS A 87 6.83 -3.58 11.89
CA CYS A 87 7.96 -3.39 12.80
C CYS A 87 9.27 -3.88 12.15
N PHE A 88 10.13 -2.93 11.79
CA PHE A 88 11.43 -3.18 11.16
C PHE A 88 12.60 -3.20 12.16
N TRP A 89 12.34 -3.47 13.44
CA TRP A 89 13.36 -3.50 14.47
C TRP A 89 13.59 -4.91 15.01
N THR A 90 14.85 -5.24 15.29
CA THR A 90 15.22 -6.42 16.07
C THR A 90 15.14 -6.14 17.57
N LYS A 91 15.19 -7.19 18.40
CA LYS A 91 15.24 -7.09 19.86
C LYS A 91 16.40 -6.21 20.34
N ASP A 92 17.56 -6.35 19.70
CA ASP A 92 18.76 -5.55 19.98
C ASP A 92 18.68 -4.10 19.48
N GLY A 93 17.59 -3.71 18.81
CA GLY A 93 17.39 -2.35 18.32
C GLY A 93 18.13 -2.04 17.03
N LYS A 94 18.42 -3.07 16.22
CA LYS A 94 18.96 -2.90 14.87
C LYS A 94 17.83 -2.91 13.84
N PRO A 95 17.96 -2.17 12.72
CA PRO A 95 17.05 -2.31 11.60
C PRO A 95 17.09 -3.74 11.02
N LYS A 96 15.93 -4.26 10.59
CA LYS A 96 15.80 -5.49 9.80
C LYS A 96 15.00 -5.22 8.52
N ASN A 97 15.25 -6.00 7.48
CA ASN A 97 14.61 -5.84 6.16
C ASN A 97 13.19 -6.40 6.13
N ASP A 98 12.97 -7.53 6.80
CA ASP A 98 11.67 -8.19 6.85
C ASP A 98 10.90 -7.74 8.10
N PRO A 99 9.76 -7.04 7.94
CA PRO A 99 9.02 -6.52 9.08
C PRO A 99 8.24 -7.62 9.81
N THR A 100 8.10 -7.47 11.12
CA THR A 100 7.03 -8.16 11.85
C THR A 100 5.75 -7.36 11.67
N TYR A 101 4.69 -8.02 11.20
CA TYR A 101 3.36 -7.42 11.12
C TYR A 101 2.66 -7.49 12.48
N VAL A 102 2.18 -6.35 12.96
CA VAL A 102 1.64 -6.19 14.31
C VAL A 102 0.25 -5.60 14.24
N LEU A 103 -0.69 -6.23 14.93
CA LEU A 103 -2.03 -5.68 15.15
C LEU A 103 -1.99 -4.69 16.31
N LEU A 104 -2.23 -3.41 16.00
CA LEU A 104 -2.37 -2.38 17.03
C LEU A 104 -3.57 -2.65 17.95
N ASN A 105 -3.38 -2.43 19.24
CA ASN A 105 -4.43 -2.48 20.25
C ASN A 105 -5.52 -1.42 20.00
N SER A 106 -5.15 -0.26 19.45
CA SER A 106 -6.12 0.78 19.04
C SER A 106 -7.10 0.29 17.98
N ARG A 107 -6.68 -0.59 17.07
CA ARG A 107 -7.56 -1.23 16.08
C ARG A 107 -8.52 -2.25 16.70
N LYS A 108 -8.21 -2.75 17.90
CA LYS A 108 -9.10 -3.60 18.72
C LYS A 108 -10.00 -2.79 19.67
N GLY A 109 -9.91 -1.46 19.65
CA GLY A 109 -10.64 -0.57 20.56
C GLY A 109 -9.98 -0.37 21.93
N GLY A 110 -8.74 -0.84 22.12
CA GLY A 110 -7.97 -0.59 23.34
C GLY A 110 -7.16 0.70 23.28
N SER A 111 -6.96 1.36 24.42
CA SER A 111 -6.08 2.53 24.55
C SER A 111 -4.64 2.18 24.92
N GLU A 112 -4.35 0.90 25.16
CA GLU A 112 -3.04 0.46 25.61
C GLU A 112 -2.00 0.52 24.47
N PRO A 113 -0.75 0.90 24.78
CA PRO A 113 0.34 0.87 23.81
C PRO A 113 0.51 -0.55 23.22
N THR A 114 0.96 -0.61 21.97
CA THR A 114 1.21 -1.89 21.28
C THR A 114 2.70 -2.15 21.21
N PHE A 115 3.11 -3.36 21.59
CA PHE A 115 4.50 -3.79 21.49
C PHE A 115 4.62 -4.94 20.51
N CYS A 116 5.68 -4.91 19.70
CA CYS A 116 5.97 -5.97 18.75
C CYS A 116 6.25 -7.28 19.49
N PRO A 117 5.60 -8.39 19.15
CA PRO A 117 5.78 -9.67 19.86
C PRO A 117 7.16 -10.28 19.64
N ASP A 118 7.86 -9.91 18.55
CA ASP A 118 9.18 -10.42 18.21
C ASP A 118 10.30 -9.65 18.95
N CYS A 119 10.29 -8.31 18.86
CA CYS A 119 11.36 -7.49 19.41
C CYS A 119 11.04 -6.77 20.73
N GLY A 120 9.76 -6.74 21.15
CA GLY A 120 9.31 -6.10 22.39
C GLY A 120 9.33 -4.57 22.36
N ARG A 121 9.47 -3.95 21.18
CA ARG A 121 9.50 -2.49 21.01
C ARG A 121 8.13 -1.92 20.64
N LEU A 122 7.90 -0.67 21.04
CA LEU A 122 6.68 0.08 20.77
C LEU A 122 6.42 0.15 19.25
N VAL A 123 5.18 -0.10 18.87
CA VAL A 123 4.66 0.06 17.51
C VAL A 123 3.51 1.05 17.58
N VAL A 124 3.59 2.10 16.77
CA VAL A 124 2.61 3.20 16.70
C VAL A 124 1.85 3.16 15.37
N PRO A 125 0.71 3.85 15.23
CA PRO A 125 0.07 4.06 13.94
C PRO A 125 1.04 4.69 12.94
N LEU A 126 1.02 4.20 11.69
CA LEU A 126 1.96 4.66 10.65
C LEU A 126 3.43 4.49 11.09
N ASN A 127 3.74 3.31 11.62
CA ASN A 127 5.04 3.07 12.25
C ASN A 127 6.19 3.35 11.27
N PRO A 128 7.14 4.25 11.61
CA PRO A 128 8.22 4.62 10.71
C PRO A 128 9.14 3.44 10.43
N ASN A 129 9.70 3.40 9.22
CA ASN A 129 10.72 2.41 8.85
C ASN A 129 11.96 2.59 9.73
N ALA A 130 12.62 1.48 10.06
CA ALA A 130 13.88 1.52 10.79
C ALA A 130 14.99 2.09 9.89
N VAL A 131 15.68 3.11 10.38
CA VAL A 131 16.80 3.76 9.67
C VAL A 131 18.09 3.48 10.43
N VAL A 132 19.17 3.19 9.70
CA VAL A 132 20.49 2.99 10.30
C VAL A 132 20.93 4.27 11.01
N GLY A 133 21.26 4.16 12.30
CA GLY A 133 21.67 5.30 13.13
C GLY A 133 20.53 6.04 13.84
N ALA A 134 19.27 5.76 13.51
CA ALA A 134 18.14 6.26 14.29
C ALA A 134 18.01 5.47 15.60
N PRO A 135 17.62 6.11 16.71
CA PRO A 135 17.34 5.40 17.95
C PRO A 135 16.10 4.49 17.76
N PRO A 136 16.13 3.26 18.26
CA PRO A 136 14.97 2.38 18.18
C PRO A 136 13.85 2.87 19.12
N PRO A 137 12.59 2.50 18.84
CA PRO A 137 11.49 2.76 19.76
C PRO A 137 11.73 2.06 21.12
N PRO A 138 11.18 2.61 22.21
CA PRO A 138 11.36 2.06 23.54
C PRO A 138 10.74 0.66 23.64
N THR A 139 11.34 -0.18 24.48
CA THR A 139 10.74 -1.42 24.96
C THR A 139 9.66 -1.14 26.02
N GLN A 140 8.80 -2.12 26.31
CA GLN A 140 7.78 -1.99 27.35
C GLN A 140 8.36 -1.48 28.70
N PRO A 141 9.44 -2.07 29.25
CA PRO A 141 10.01 -1.57 30.52
C PRO A 141 10.55 -0.15 30.45
N GLU A 142 11.06 0.29 29.29
CA GLU A 142 11.54 1.67 29.09
C GLU A 142 10.37 2.65 28.98
N TYR A 143 9.32 2.27 28.26
CA TYR A 143 8.08 3.04 28.12
C TYR A 143 7.42 3.24 29.50
N ASP A 144 7.34 2.18 30.31
CA ASP A 144 6.74 2.22 31.64
C ASP A 144 7.52 3.08 32.65
N LYS A 145 8.82 3.27 32.42
CA LYS A 145 9.67 4.19 33.21
C LYS A 145 9.63 5.62 32.70
N ALA A 146 9.24 5.86 31.44
CA ALA A 146 9.22 7.19 30.85
C ALA A 146 8.16 8.08 31.54
N PRO A 147 8.43 9.37 31.78
CA PRO A 147 7.44 10.29 32.37
C PRO A 147 6.22 10.43 31.46
N LYS A 148 5.01 10.50 32.02
CA LYS A 148 3.72 10.54 31.27
C LYS A 148 3.69 11.59 30.15
N ARG A 149 4.29 12.77 30.34
CA ARG A 149 4.39 13.82 29.30
C ARG A 149 5.10 13.37 28.03
N LYS A 150 6.10 12.47 28.15
CA LYS A 150 6.81 11.92 26.99
C LYS A 150 6.02 10.80 26.29
N ARG A 151 4.99 10.25 26.93
CA ARG A 151 4.13 9.21 26.35
C ARG A 151 3.05 9.82 25.44
N GLN A 152 2.41 10.91 25.89
CA GLN A 152 1.29 11.54 25.17
C GLN A 152 1.67 12.08 23.78
N GLY A 153 2.88 12.61 23.60
CA GLY A 153 3.31 13.13 22.29
C GLY A 153 3.67 12.06 21.26
N GLN A 154 3.52 10.77 21.59
CA GLN A 154 3.69 9.64 20.66
C GLN A 154 2.36 9.02 20.23
N ASP A 155 1.24 9.48 20.81
CA ASP A 155 -0.11 8.95 20.57
C ASP A 155 -0.94 9.83 19.59
N ASP A 156 -0.43 11.03 19.25
CA ASP A 156 -1.02 12.00 18.30
C ASP A 156 -0.46 11.81 16.87
#